data_AF-A0A0R3A418-F1
#
_entry.id   AF-A0A0R3A418-F1
#
_cell.length_a   1.000
_cell.length_b   1.000
_cell.length_c   1.000
_cell.angle_alpha   90.00
_cell.angle_beta   90.00
_cell.angle_gamma   90.00
#
_symmetry.space_group_name_H-M   'P 1'
#
loop_
_entity.id
_entity.type
_entity.pdbx_description
1 polymer ?
#
loop_
_entity_poly.entity_id
_entity_poly.type
_entity_poly.pdbx_seq_one_letter_code
_entity_poly.pdbx_strand_id
1 'polypeptide(L)'
;MTSTTDVSIASKVRRLAKAHHVTAERDSISRMAVAITGLAGDAVELDGVEQLLVNLKRKGILSKSETLALQGSYLQEKRRAKKKLSA
;
A
#
# COMPACT_ATOMS: atom_id res chain seq x y z
N MET A 1 -25.42 3.82 19.25
CA MET A 1 -24.19 4.64 19.21
C MET A 1 -23.01 3.72 18.98
N THR A 2 -22.62 3.49 17.72
CA THR A 2 -21.39 2.77 17.39
C THR A 2 -20.38 3.79 16.92
N SER A 3 -19.42 4.10 17.78
CA SER A 3 -18.29 4.97 17.44
C SER A 3 -17.49 4.32 16.32
N THR A 4 -17.77 4.69 15.08
CA THR A 4 -16.96 4.36 13.91
C THR A 4 -15.63 5.07 14.09
N THR A 5 -14.70 4.46 14.84
CA THR A 5 -13.30 4.87 14.84
C THR A 5 -12.87 4.90 13.39
N ASP A 6 -12.51 6.09 12.91
CA ASP A 6 -12.10 6.38 11.54
C ASP A 6 -11.05 5.35 11.09
N VAL A 7 -11.48 4.29 10.40
CA VAL A 7 -10.61 3.16 10.08
C VAL A 7 -9.66 3.65 9.01
N SER A 8 -8.41 3.88 9.40
CA SER A 8 -7.37 4.34 8.49
C SER A 8 -7.28 3.44 7.26
N ILE A 9 -6.90 4.02 6.11
CA ILE A 9 -6.67 3.30 4.87
C ILE A 9 -5.62 2.22 5.09
N ALA A 10 -4.56 2.49 5.86
CA ALA A 10 -3.59 1.47 6.25
C ALA A 10 -4.25 0.27 6.95
N SER A 11 -5.15 0.53 7.89
CA SER A 11 -5.86 -0.51 8.65
C SER A 11 -6.81 -1.31 7.75
N LYS A 12 -7.49 -0.63 6.81
CA LYS A 12 -8.34 -1.28 5.80
C LYS A 12 -7.54 -2.22 4.90
N VAL A 13 -6.42 -1.75 4.36
CA VAL A 13 -5.53 -2.56 3.49
C VAL A 13 -4.96 -3.75 4.26
N ARG A 14 -4.50 -3.56 5.51
CA ARG A 14 -3.98 -4.66 6.34
C ARG A 14 -5.05 -5.71 6.66
N ARG A 15 -6.29 -5.29 6.95
CA ARG A 15 -7.40 -6.22 7.19
C ARG A 15 -7.74 -7.01 5.92
N LEU A 16 -7.78 -6.36 4.77
CA LEU A 16 -8.01 -7.02 3.49
C LEU A 16 -6.90 -8.04 3.18
N ALA A 17 -5.64 -7.64 3.34
CA ALA A 17 -4.50 -8.53 3.18
C ALA A 17 -4.56 -9.75 4.10
N LYS A 18 -4.90 -9.54 5.38
CA LYS A 18 -5.06 -10.63 6.35
C LYS A 18 -6.17 -11.60 5.95
N ALA A 19 -7.33 -11.09 5.52
CA ALA A 19 -8.46 -11.92 5.11
C ALA A 19 -8.14 -12.84 3.92
N HIS A 20 -7.25 -12.40 3.03
CA HIS A 20 -6.83 -13.15 1.85
C HIS A 20 -5.43 -13.78 1.95
N HIS A 21 -4.84 -13.84 3.15
CA HIS A 21 -3.52 -14.42 3.39
C HIS A 21 -2.44 -13.84 2.45
N VAL A 22 -2.43 -12.52 2.34
CA VAL A 22 -1.46 -11.75 1.55
C VAL A 22 -0.48 -11.07 2.50
N THR A 23 0.81 -11.31 2.27
CA THR A 23 1.90 -10.69 3.02
C THR A 23 2.47 -9.51 2.25
N ALA A 24 3.24 -8.67 2.94
CA ALA A 24 3.99 -7.57 2.33
C ALA A 24 5.36 -8.01 1.77
N GLU A 25 5.59 -9.32 1.63
CA GLU A 25 6.85 -9.81 1.08
C GLU A 25 6.95 -9.49 -0.40
N ARG A 26 8.14 -9.07 -0.83
CA ARG A 26 8.44 -8.83 -2.24
C ARG A 26 8.68 -10.16 -2.93
N ASP A 27 7.94 -10.44 -3.98
CA ASP A 27 8.22 -11.54 -4.89
C ASP A 27 9.40 -11.24 -5.83
N SER A 28 9.78 -12.21 -6.67
CA SER A 28 10.87 -12.06 -7.64
C SER A 28 10.65 -10.93 -8.64
N ILE A 29 9.43 -10.73 -9.13
CA ILE A 29 9.08 -9.65 -10.08
C ILE A 29 9.19 -8.29 -9.39
N SER A 30 8.69 -8.18 -8.16
CA SER A 30 8.79 -6.95 -7.36
C SER A 30 10.24 -6.59 -7.06
N ARG A 31 11.10 -7.59 -6.79
CA ARG A 31 12.55 -7.37 -6.61
C ARG A 31 13.24 -6.94 -7.91
N MET A 32 12.87 -7.54 -9.04
CA MET A 32 13.38 -7.12 -10.35
C MET A 32 12.96 -5.68 -10.66
N ALA A 33 11.71 -5.31 -10.37
CA ALA A 33 11.24 -3.94 -10.57
C ALA A 33 12.08 -2.93 -9.78
N VAL A 34 12.38 -3.21 -8.50
CA VAL A 34 13.27 -2.36 -7.68
C VAL A 34 14.68 -2.28 -8.26
N ALA A 35 15.24 -3.40 -8.73
CA ALA A 35 16.58 -3.41 -9.33
C ALA A 35 16.63 -2.57 -10.62
N ILE A 36 15.64 -2.73 -11.50
CA ILE A 36 15.56 -1.99 -12.78
C ILE A 36 15.37 -0.50 -12.51
N THR A 37 14.45 -0.12 -11.61
CA THR A 37 14.22 1.29 -11.30
C THR A 37 15.41 1.92 -10.59
N GLY A 38 16.12 1.18 -9.74
CA GLY A 38 17.38 1.61 -9.16
C GLY A 38 18.48 1.88 -10.20
N LEU A 39 18.64 0.99 -11.18
CA LEU A 39 19.61 1.18 -12.28
C LEU A 39 19.26 2.37 -13.18
N ALA A 40 17.96 2.67 -13.34
CA ALA A 40 17.50 3.83 -14.09
C ALA A 40 17.66 5.16 -13.34
N GLY A 41 18.07 5.14 -12.07
CA GLY A 41 18.10 6.32 -11.20
C GLY A 41 16.74 6.70 -10.62
N ASP A 42 15.70 5.92 -10.89
CA ASP A 42 14.31 6.13 -10.46
C ASP A 42 13.92 5.19 -9.30
N ALA A 43 14.82 5.00 -8.34
CA ALA A 43 14.64 4.02 -7.26
C ALA A 43 13.28 4.17 -6.56
N VAL A 44 12.51 3.08 -6.53
CA VAL A 44 11.18 3.05 -5.90
C VAL A 44 11.24 2.28 -4.58
N GLU A 45 11.00 2.99 -3.48
CA GLU A 45 10.84 2.38 -2.16
C GLU A 45 9.36 2.37 -1.76
N LEU A 46 8.81 1.16 -1.63
CA LEU A 46 7.45 0.96 -1.13
C LEU A 46 7.48 0.65 0.36
N ASP A 47 6.63 1.32 1.13
CA ASP A 47 6.34 0.90 2.49
C ASP A 47 5.49 -0.38 2.53
N GLY A 48 5.30 -0.94 3.73
CA GLY A 48 4.57 -2.20 3.88
C GLY A 48 3.13 -2.16 3.39
N VAL A 49 2.44 -1.01 3.47
CA VAL A 49 1.05 -0.87 2.98
C VAL A 49 1.03 -0.75 1.46
N GLU A 50 1.94 0.03 0.89
CA GLU A 50 2.14 0.16 -0.55
C GLU A 50 2.47 -1.20 -1.19
N GLN A 51 3.33 -2.01 -0.54
CA GLN A 51 3.65 -3.37 -1.00
C GLN A 51 2.45 -4.32 -0.90
N LEU A 52 1.61 -4.19 0.14
CA LEU A 52 0.37 -4.96 0.24
C LEU A 52 -0.59 -4.65 -0.91
N LEU A 53 -0.73 -3.37 -1.30
CA LEU A 53 -1.57 -2.97 -2.43
C LEU A 53 -1.09 -3.60 -3.74
N VAL A 54 0.22 -3.61 -3.99
CA VAL A 54 0.82 -4.29 -5.15
C VAL A 54 0.50 -5.78 -5.14
N ASN A 55 0.69 -6.44 -4.00
CA ASN A 55 0.49 -7.88 -3.87
C ASN A 55 -0.99 -8.28 -4.01
N LEU A 56 -1.91 -7.49 -3.44
CA LEU A 56 -3.35 -7.69 -3.54
C LEU A 56 -3.85 -7.54 -4.98
N LYS A 57 -3.38 -6.52 -5.70
CA LYS A 57 -3.66 -6.35 -7.13
C LYS A 57 -3.17 -7.55 -7.93
N ARG A 58 -1.94 -7.97 -7.69
CA ARG A 58 -1.31 -9.07 -8.45
C ARG A 58 -2.01 -10.41 -8.24
N LYS A 59 -2.53 -10.67 -7.04
CA LYS A 59 -3.37 -11.84 -6.74
C LYS A 59 -4.81 -11.71 -7.27
N GLY A 60 -5.17 -10.61 -7.94
CA GLY A 60 -6.51 -10.38 -8.47
C GLY A 60 -7.58 -10.02 -7.43
N ILE A 61 -7.18 -9.78 -6.18
CA ILE A 61 -8.09 -9.40 -5.09
C ILE A 61 -8.55 -7.95 -5.24
N LEU A 62 -7.67 -7.10 -5.77
CA LEU A 62 -7.99 -5.73 -6.12
C LEU A 62 -7.90 -5.55 -7.64
N SER A 63 -8.91 -4.93 -8.22
CA SER A 63 -8.83 -4.42 -9.58
C SER A 63 -7.86 -3.24 -9.69
N LYS A 64 -7.50 -2.85 -10.92
CA LYS A 64 -6.65 -1.69 -11.17
C LYS A 64 -7.25 -0.39 -10.60
N SER A 65 -8.55 -0.18 -10.77
CA SER A 65 -9.26 1.01 -10.28
C SER A 65 -9.30 1.06 -8.75
N GLU A 66 -9.62 -0.06 -8.10
CA GLU A 66 -9.64 -0.14 -6.63
C GLU A 66 -8.25 0.07 -6.03
N THR A 67 -7.22 -0.52 -6.65
CA THR A 67 -5.83 -0.33 -6.23
C THR A 67 -5.43 1.15 -6.31
N LEU A 68 -5.76 1.83 -7.42
CA LEU A 68 -5.48 3.25 -7.61
C LEU A 68 -6.22 4.12 -6.59
N ALA A 69 -7.49 3.84 -6.33
CA ALA A 69 -8.28 4.57 -5.35
C ALA A 69 -7.71 4.44 -3.92
N LEU A 70 -7.35 3.21 -3.52
CA LEU A 70 -6.75 2.94 -2.21
C LEU A 70 -5.36 3.58 -2.08
N GLN A 71 -4.55 3.51 -3.14
CA GLN A 71 -3.22 4.12 -3.15
C GLN A 71 -3.32 5.65 -3.03
N GLY A 72 -4.21 6.28 -3.79
CA GLY A 72 -4.47 7.72 -3.69
C GLY A 72 -4.92 8.14 -2.28
N SER A 73 -5.84 7.38 -1.69
CA SER A 73 -6.35 7.62 -0.33
C SER A 73 -5.25 7.46 0.73
N TYR A 74 -4.41 6.42 0.59
CA TYR A 74 -3.31 6.17 1.50
C TYR A 74 -2.21 7.24 1.41
N LEU A 75 -1.91 7.76 0.22
CA LEU A 75 -0.98 8.88 0.07
C LEU A 75 -1.48 10.13 0.79
N GLN A 76 -2.78 10.41 0.75
CA GLN A 76 -3.37 11.52 1.50
C GLN A 76 -3.26 11.29 3.02
N GLU A 77 -3.52 10.07 3.48
CA GLU A 77 -3.35 9.69 4.90
C GLU A 77 -1.90 9.89 5.35
N LYS A 78 -0.92 9.41 4.58
CA LYS A 78 0.52 9.55 4.85
C LYS A 78 0.94 11.02 4.92
N ARG A 79 0.43 11.87 4.02
CA ARG A 79 0.67 13.33 4.06
C ARG A 79 0.09 13.98 5.32
N ARG A 80 -1.15 13.63 5.70
CA ARG A 80 -1.79 14.15 6.92
C ARG A 80 -1.05 13.71 8.18
N ALA A 81 -0.61 12.45 8.24
CA ALA A 81 0.18 11.92 9.36
C ALA A 81 1.52 12.65 9.49
N LYS A 82 2.26 12.86 8.38
CA LYS A 82 3.51 13.64 8.40
C LYS A 82 3.31 15.07 8.90
N LYS A 83 2.25 15.76 8.45
CA LYS A 83 1.94 17.13 8.90
C LYS A 83 1.66 17.24 10.40
N LYS A 84 1.07 16.20 11.01
CA LYS A 84 0.83 16.14 12.46
C LYS A 84 2.10 15.94 13.28
N LEU A 85 3.12 15.28 12.72
CA LEU A 85 4.41 15.07 13.41
C LEU A 85 5.33 16.29 13.34
N SER A 86 5.12 17.19 12.38
CA SER A 86 5.91 18.40 12.18
C SER A 86 5.33 19.66 12.82
N ALA A 87 4.25 19.53 13.59
CA ALA A 87 3.52 20.60 14.27
C ALA A 87 3.68 20.44 15.79
#